data_AF-A0A0Q9TUE8-F1
#
_entry.id   AF-A0A0Q9TUE8-F1
#
_cell.length_a   1.000
_cell.length_b   1.000
_cell.length_c   1.000
_cell.angle_alpha   90.00
_cell.angle_beta   90.00
_cell.angle_gamma   90.00
#
_symmetry.space_group_name_H-M   'P 1'
#
loop_
_entity.id
_entity.type
_entity.pdbx_description
1 polymer ?
#
loop_
_entity_poly.entity_id
_entity_poly.type
_entity_poly.pdbx_seq_one_letter_code
_entity_poly.pdbx_strand_id
1 'polypeptide(L)'
;MGIAVTVVTLVVLGLLVLAGFALWAYADHDRIELIDRPDVVAAVDAGCTRLRAGLAASPVDVGSPASVRAAAIAAQDEAIRAFVAEVRRLDPVARADDLPVDDWLADWESLAVARDDVADALRRGGRASLVVPRDGGEPITRRMDAVGVACVDLSRLVRRT
;
A
#
# COMPACT_ATOMS: atom_id res chain seq x y z
N MET A 1 44.95 -40.64 14.52
CA MET A 1 44.19 -40.24 13.32
C MET A 1 42.67 -40.22 13.53
N GLY A 2 42.06 -41.13 14.28
CA GLY A 2 40.59 -41.16 14.46
C GLY A 2 39.97 -39.92 15.14
N ILE A 3 40.57 -39.43 16.24
CA ILE A 3 40.02 -38.32 17.04
C ILE A 3 39.95 -37.01 16.23
N ALA A 4 40.98 -36.69 15.45
CA ALA A 4 41.01 -35.48 14.63
C ALA A 4 39.93 -35.47 13.55
N VAL A 5 39.68 -36.63 12.92
CA VAL A 5 38.61 -36.78 11.92
C VAL A 5 37.24 -36.61 12.58
N THR A 6 37.00 -37.24 13.74
CA THR A 6 35.74 -37.10 14.48
C THR A 6 35.45 -35.65 14.87
N VAL A 7 36.46 -34.93 15.37
CA VAL A 7 36.30 -33.52 15.75
C VAL A 7 35.98 -32.65 14.53
N VAL A 8 36.69 -32.84 13.41
CA VAL A 8 36.41 -32.09 12.17
C VAL A 8 34.99 -32.38 11.66
N THR A 9 34.55 -33.64 11.67
CA THR A 9 33.20 -34.00 11.26
C THR A 9 32.12 -33.34 12.13
N LEU A 10 32.31 -33.30 13.46
CA LEU A 10 31.36 -32.66 14.37
C LEU A 10 31.30 -31.14 14.16
N VAL A 11 32.43 -30.49 13.91
CA VAL A 11 32.48 -29.05 13.62
C VAL A 11 31.76 -28.73 12.31
N VAL A 12 32.02 -29.50 11.25
CA VAL A 12 31.36 -29.32 9.95
C VAL A 12 29.85 -29.55 10.07
N LEU A 13 29.43 -30.59 10.78
CA LEU A 13 28.00 -30.88 10.98
C LEU A 13 27.33 -29.75 11.78
N GLY A 14 27.97 -29.25 12.83
CA GLY A 14 27.47 -28.12 13.62
C GLY A 14 27.31 -26.84 12.79
N LEU A 15 28.29 -26.54 11.92
CA LEU A 15 28.21 -25.39 10.99
C LEU A 15 27.08 -25.54 9.99
N LEU A 16 26.84 -26.75 9.46
CA LEU A 16 25.75 -27.00 8.52
C LEU A 16 24.37 -26.85 9.19
N VAL A 17 24.22 -27.32 10.43
CA VAL A 17 22.98 -27.14 11.21
C VAL A 17 22.72 -25.67 11.50
N LEU A 18 23.75 -24.91 11.92
CA LEU A 18 23.63 -23.47 12.15
C LEU A 18 23.29 -22.71 10.88
N ALA A 19 23.94 -23.02 9.76
CA ALA A 19 23.65 -22.42 8.47
C ALA A 19 22.22 -22.74 8.01
N GLY A 20 21.77 -23.99 8.19
CA GLY A 20 20.41 -24.41 7.88
C GLY A 20 19.37 -23.68 8.72
N PHE A 21 19.62 -23.52 10.03
CA PHE A 21 18.71 -22.79 10.92
C PHE A 21 18.69 -21.28 10.62
N ALA A 22 19.84 -20.67 10.32
CA ALA A 22 19.93 -19.27 9.93
C ALA A 22 19.24 -19.01 8.58
N LEU A 23 19.41 -19.93 7.61
CA LEU A 23 18.73 -19.84 6.32
C LEU A 23 17.22 -20.02 6.47
N TRP A 24 16.79 -20.95 7.33
CA TRP A 24 15.38 -21.16 7.64
C TRP A 24 14.78 -19.94 8.34
N ALA A 25 15.43 -19.40 9.37
CA ALA A 25 14.98 -18.19 10.06
C ALA A 25 14.98 -16.94 9.16
N TYR A 26 15.89 -16.85 8.19
CA TYR A 26 15.90 -15.79 7.19
C TYR A 26 14.79 -15.97 6.13
N ALA A 27 14.55 -17.21 5.68
CA ALA A 27 13.52 -17.52 4.69
C ALA A 27 12.10 -17.46 5.27
N ASP A 28 11.94 -17.76 6.55
CA ASP A 28 10.71 -17.67 7.33
C ASP A 28 10.54 -16.29 7.99
N HIS A 29 11.44 -15.35 7.70
CA HIS A 29 11.28 -13.97 8.13
C HIS A 29 10.16 -13.34 7.31
N ASP A 30 8.96 -13.38 7.87
CA ASP A 30 7.80 -12.66 7.39
C ASP A 30 8.17 -11.17 7.18
N ARG A 31 7.93 -10.68 5.97
CA ARG A 31 8.29 -9.30 5.61
C ARG A 31 7.14 -8.42 6.04
N ILE A 32 7.23 -7.93 7.27
CA ILE A 32 6.24 -7.04 7.92
C ILE A 32 5.86 -5.81 7.08
N GLU A 33 6.66 -5.48 6.06
CA GLU A 33 6.41 -4.42 5.10
C GLU A 33 5.51 -4.79 3.92
N LEU A 34 5.10 -6.06 3.76
CA LEU A 34 4.33 -6.55 2.61
C LEU A 34 2.96 -7.07 3.00
N ILE A 35 1.96 -6.75 2.18
CA ILE A 35 0.66 -7.41 2.20
C ILE A 35 0.81 -8.71 1.40
N ASP A 36 0.91 -9.85 2.08
CA ASP A 36 1.19 -11.12 1.42
C ASP A 36 0.34 -12.31 1.87
N ARG A 37 -0.56 -12.11 2.86
CA ARG A 37 -1.54 -13.13 3.21
C ARG A 37 -2.51 -13.39 2.04
N PRO A 38 -2.69 -14.65 1.59
CA PRO A 38 -3.43 -14.94 0.36
C PRO A 38 -4.88 -14.45 0.33
N ASP A 39 -5.58 -14.54 1.47
CA ASP A 39 -6.96 -14.09 1.64
C ASP A 39 -7.07 -12.56 1.57
N VAL A 40 -6.11 -11.85 2.17
CA VAL A 40 -6.06 -10.40 2.16
C VAL A 40 -5.64 -9.87 0.79
N VAL A 41 -4.59 -10.41 0.19
CA VAL A 41 -4.13 -10.06 -1.16
C VAL A 41 -5.27 -10.20 -2.18
N ALA A 42 -6.01 -11.31 -2.16
CA ALA A 42 -7.13 -11.52 -3.08
C ALA A 42 -8.21 -10.44 -2.95
N ALA A 43 -8.52 -10.02 -1.73
CA ALA A 43 -9.49 -8.97 -1.47
C ALA A 43 -8.97 -7.58 -1.85
N VAL A 44 -7.70 -7.28 -1.57
CA VAL A 44 -7.04 -6.05 -1.99
C VAL A 44 -7.02 -5.96 -3.52
N ASP A 45 -6.66 -7.02 -4.24
CA ASP A 45 -6.62 -7.04 -5.71
C ASP A 45 -8.00 -6.82 -6.34
N ALA A 46 -9.04 -7.44 -5.78
CA ALA A 46 -10.42 -7.20 -6.18
C ALA A 46 -10.80 -5.72 -5.95
N GLY A 47 -10.49 -5.19 -4.77
CA GLY A 47 -10.68 -3.78 -4.42
C GLY A 47 -9.97 -2.82 -5.37
N CYS A 48 -8.69 -3.06 -5.64
CA CYS A 48 -7.87 -2.27 -6.56
C CYS A 48 -8.40 -2.32 -8.00
N THR A 49 -8.97 -3.44 -8.43
CA THR A 49 -9.63 -3.53 -9.74
C THR A 49 -10.85 -2.62 -9.82
N ARG A 50 -11.70 -2.59 -8.78
CA ARG A 50 -12.84 -1.66 -8.73
C ARG A 50 -12.41 -0.21 -8.59
N LEU A 51 -11.38 0.06 -7.79
CA LEU A 51 -10.80 1.40 -7.67
C LEU A 51 -10.30 1.91 -9.02
N ARG A 52 -9.50 1.11 -9.76
CA ARG A 52 -9.05 1.46 -11.11
C ARG A 52 -10.21 1.77 -12.05
N ALA A 53 -11.28 0.98 -12.00
CA ALA A 53 -12.49 1.23 -12.80
C ALA A 53 -13.17 2.56 -12.39
N GLY A 54 -13.30 2.84 -11.09
CA GLY A 54 -13.86 4.09 -10.58
C GLY A 54 -13.04 5.32 -10.99
N LEU A 55 -11.70 5.24 -10.88
CA LEU A 55 -10.79 6.29 -11.31
C LEU A 55 -10.90 6.56 -12.83
N ALA A 56 -11.03 5.49 -13.63
CA ALA A 56 -11.18 5.58 -15.08
C ALA A 56 -12.54 6.15 -15.51
N ALA A 57 -13.60 5.91 -14.74
CA ALA A 57 -14.94 6.42 -15.02
C ALA A 57 -15.05 7.94 -14.81
N SER A 58 -14.21 8.51 -13.93
CA SER A 58 -14.18 9.95 -13.63
C SER A 58 -12.77 10.53 -13.84
N PRO A 59 -12.26 10.60 -15.08
CA PRO A 59 -10.91 11.09 -15.31
C PRO A 59 -10.81 12.58 -14.99
N VAL A 60 -9.82 12.97 -14.18
CA VAL A 60 -9.49 14.38 -13.98
C VAL A 60 -8.69 14.88 -15.18
N ASP A 61 -9.31 15.78 -15.95
CA ASP A 61 -8.67 16.52 -17.04
C ASP A 61 -8.26 17.91 -16.54
N VAL A 62 -6.95 18.17 -16.53
CA VAL A 62 -6.37 19.44 -16.05
C VAL A 62 -6.75 20.64 -16.92
N GLY A 63 -7.16 20.42 -18.17
CA GLY A 63 -7.65 21.47 -19.07
C GLY A 63 -9.13 21.83 -18.87
N SER A 64 -9.88 21.01 -18.12
CA SER A 64 -11.30 21.21 -17.89
C SER A 64 -11.59 22.31 -16.86
N PRO A 65 -12.80 22.90 -16.86
CA PRO A 65 -13.20 23.91 -15.87
C PRO A 65 -13.00 23.43 -14.42
N ALA A 66 -12.69 24.35 -13.51
CA ALA A 66 -12.41 24.04 -12.10
C ALA A 66 -13.55 23.24 -11.42
N SER A 67 -14.81 23.57 -11.73
CA SER A 67 -15.97 22.85 -11.22
C SER A 67 -16.05 21.39 -11.72
N VAL A 68 -15.73 21.16 -13.00
CA VAL A 68 -15.68 19.82 -13.60
C VAL A 68 -14.55 19.00 -12.98
N ARG A 69 -13.36 19.60 -12.81
CA ARG A 69 -12.23 18.97 -12.12
C ARG A 69 -12.57 18.60 -10.69
N ALA A 70 -13.18 19.52 -9.94
CA ALA A 70 -13.56 19.27 -8.55
C ALA A 70 -14.60 18.14 -8.41
N ALA A 71 -15.53 18.03 -9.37
CA ALA A 71 -16.52 16.94 -9.39
C ALA A 71 -15.85 15.60 -9.71
N ALA A 72 -14.91 15.58 -10.66
CA ALA A 72 -14.15 14.38 -11.00
C ALA A 72 -13.26 13.90 -9.83
N ILE A 73 -12.56 14.82 -9.16
CA ILE A 73 -11.76 14.50 -7.96
C ILE A 73 -12.66 13.88 -6.88
N ALA A 74 -13.78 14.51 -6.56
CA ALA A 74 -14.70 14.00 -5.55
C ALA A 74 -15.27 12.60 -5.90
N ALA A 75 -15.57 12.34 -7.17
CA ALA A 75 -16.01 11.02 -7.63
C ALA A 75 -14.91 9.95 -7.52
N GLN A 76 -13.65 10.32 -7.81
CA GLN A 76 -12.50 9.46 -7.60
C GLN A 76 -12.27 9.16 -6.11
N ASP A 77 -12.44 10.16 -5.25
CA ASP A 77 -12.21 10.03 -3.80
C ASP A 77 -13.29 9.16 -3.15
N GLU A 78 -14.53 9.22 -3.64
CA GLU A 78 -15.57 8.27 -3.25
C GLU A 78 -15.21 6.82 -3.64
N ALA A 79 -14.60 6.61 -4.82
CA ALA A 79 -14.10 5.29 -5.19
C ALA A 79 -12.95 4.82 -4.27
N ILE A 80 -12.07 5.73 -3.81
CA ILE A 80 -11.03 5.43 -2.83
C ILE A 80 -11.66 5.03 -1.49
N ARG A 81 -12.62 5.80 -0.97
CA ARG A 81 -13.30 5.47 0.30
C ARG A 81 -14.07 4.16 0.23
N ALA A 82 -14.75 3.90 -0.90
CA ALA A 82 -15.43 2.64 -1.12
C ALA A 82 -14.46 1.45 -1.13
N PHE A 83 -13.30 1.61 -1.77
CA PHE A 83 -12.21 0.63 -1.74
C PHE A 83 -11.73 0.37 -0.31
N VAL A 84 -11.40 1.42 0.45
CA VAL A 84 -10.94 1.27 1.85
C VAL A 84 -12.00 0.58 2.70
N ALA A 85 -13.26 0.99 2.59
CA ALA A 85 -14.37 0.40 3.32
C ALA A 85 -14.58 -1.08 2.98
N GLU A 86 -14.31 -1.48 1.73
CA GLU A 86 -14.38 -2.89 1.33
C GLU A 86 -13.27 -3.72 1.97
N VAL A 87 -12.01 -3.28 1.89
CA VAL A 87 -10.90 -4.04 2.50
C VAL A 87 -11.07 -4.10 4.02
N ARG A 88 -11.55 -3.04 4.67
CA ARG A 88 -11.83 -3.04 6.12
C ARG A 88 -12.93 -4.01 6.55
N ARG A 89 -13.78 -4.51 5.63
CA ARG A 89 -14.77 -5.55 5.94
C ARG A 89 -14.17 -6.95 6.05
N LEU A 90 -12.91 -7.13 5.66
CA LEU A 90 -12.20 -8.37 5.94
C LEU A 90 -12.13 -8.63 7.43
N ASP A 91 -12.00 -9.91 7.77
CA ASP A 91 -11.85 -10.35 9.14
C ASP A 91 -10.77 -9.52 9.87
N PRO A 92 -11.09 -8.89 11.01
CA PRO A 92 -10.15 -8.01 11.69
C PRO A 92 -8.88 -8.72 12.14
N VAL A 93 -8.94 -10.02 12.46
CA VAL A 93 -7.77 -10.81 12.83
C VAL A 93 -6.91 -11.04 11.60
N ALA A 94 -7.52 -11.40 10.47
CA ALA A 94 -6.81 -11.56 9.20
C ALA A 94 -6.04 -10.29 8.78
N ARG A 95 -6.64 -9.11 8.95
CA ARG A 95 -5.97 -7.82 8.67
C ARG A 95 -4.89 -7.46 9.68
N ALA A 96 -5.14 -7.70 10.98
CA ALA A 96 -4.17 -7.41 12.03
C ALA A 96 -2.90 -8.27 11.94
N ASP A 97 -3.07 -9.49 11.44
CA ASP A 97 -2.00 -10.46 11.21
C ASP A 97 -1.27 -10.25 9.86
N ASP A 98 -1.75 -9.36 8.97
CA ASP A 98 -1.13 -9.03 7.68
C ASP A 98 -0.67 -7.56 7.70
N LEU A 99 0.43 -7.28 8.37
CA LEU A 99 0.99 -5.92 8.36
C LEU A 99 1.59 -5.62 6.98
N PRO A 100 1.43 -4.41 6.42
CA PRO A 100 0.93 -3.19 7.04
C PRO A 100 -0.49 -2.78 6.56
N VAL A 101 -1.43 -3.73 6.39
CA VAL A 101 -2.73 -3.46 5.74
C VAL A 101 -3.48 -2.26 6.34
N ASP A 102 -3.61 -2.19 7.66
CA ASP A 102 -4.45 -1.15 8.27
C ASP A 102 -3.82 0.25 8.17
N ASP A 103 -2.50 0.36 8.32
CA ASP A 103 -1.76 1.60 8.10
C ASP A 103 -1.82 2.03 6.64
N TRP A 104 -1.69 1.07 5.72
CA TRP A 104 -1.82 1.31 4.29
C TRP A 104 -3.20 1.82 3.90
N LEU A 105 -4.26 1.28 4.51
CA LEU A 105 -5.64 1.78 4.32
C LEU A 105 -5.84 3.17 4.91
N ALA A 106 -5.20 3.49 6.04
CA ALA A 106 -5.22 4.83 6.61
C ALA A 106 -4.49 5.87 5.72
N ASP A 107 -3.42 5.46 5.03
CA ASP A 107 -2.74 6.30 4.04
C ASP A 107 -3.65 6.61 2.84
N TRP A 108 -4.42 5.63 2.37
CA TRP A 108 -5.43 5.85 1.31
C TRP A 108 -6.49 6.88 1.71
N GLU A 109 -6.99 6.81 2.95
CA GLU A 109 -7.95 7.80 3.47
C GLU A 109 -7.32 9.18 3.60
N SER A 110 -6.09 9.25 4.11
CA SER A 110 -5.34 10.51 4.24
C SER A 110 -5.10 11.16 2.88
N LEU A 111 -4.80 10.37 1.85
CA LEU A 111 -4.67 10.86 0.47
C LEU A 111 -6.01 11.38 -0.08
N ALA A 112 -7.12 10.68 0.17
CA ALA A 112 -8.45 11.13 -0.26
C ALA A 112 -8.83 12.47 0.40
N VAL A 113 -8.58 12.64 1.70
CA VAL A 113 -8.83 13.90 2.41
C VAL A 113 -8.01 15.05 1.80
N ALA A 114 -6.72 14.84 1.54
CA ALA A 114 -5.88 15.86 0.92
C ALA A 114 -6.34 16.23 -0.50
N ARG A 115 -6.99 15.31 -1.21
CA ARG A 115 -7.58 15.53 -2.54
C ARG A 115 -8.92 16.26 -2.46
N ASP A 116 -9.73 15.98 -1.45
CA ASP A 116 -10.94 16.75 -1.15
C ASP A 116 -10.62 18.23 -0.93
N ASP A 117 -9.54 18.54 -0.20
CA ASP A 117 -9.10 19.93 0.02
C ASP A 117 -8.82 20.68 -1.31
N VAL A 118 -8.25 19.98 -2.30
CA VAL A 118 -8.04 20.53 -3.64
C VAL A 118 -9.37 20.76 -4.36
N ALA A 119 -10.26 19.77 -4.32
CA ALA A 119 -11.58 19.89 -4.94
C ALA A 119 -12.38 21.07 -4.33
N ASP A 120 -12.33 21.21 -3.01
CA ASP A 120 -12.92 22.30 -2.25
C ASP A 120 -12.38 23.67 -2.65
N ALA A 121 -11.05 23.79 -2.78
CA ALA A 121 -10.42 25.02 -3.24
C ALA A 121 -10.83 25.38 -4.67
N LEU A 122 -10.91 24.39 -5.56
CA LEU A 122 -11.37 24.57 -6.95
C LEU A 122 -12.83 25.04 -7.00
N ARG A 123 -13.72 24.48 -6.16
CA ARG A 123 -15.14 24.92 -6.08
C ARG A 123 -15.28 26.37 -5.63
N ARG A 124 -14.37 26.85 -4.76
CA ARG A 124 -14.32 28.24 -4.32
C ARG A 124 -13.67 29.20 -5.33
N GLY A 125 -13.27 28.71 -6.52
CA GLY A 125 -12.57 29.49 -7.54
C GLY A 125 -11.10 29.74 -7.22
N GLY A 126 -10.55 29.05 -6.23
CA GLY A 126 -9.14 29.12 -5.87
C GLY A 126 -8.26 28.28 -6.80
N ARG A 127 -6.95 28.44 -6.63
CA ARG A 127 -5.95 27.52 -7.17
C ARG A 127 -5.37 26.73 -6.01
N ALA A 128 -5.39 25.41 -6.12
CA ALA A 128 -4.73 24.52 -5.17
C ALA A 128 -3.95 23.45 -5.94
N SER A 129 -2.85 23.05 -5.34
CA SER A 129 -2.06 21.89 -5.74
C SER A 129 -2.13 20.88 -4.60
N LEU A 130 -2.23 19.60 -4.92
CA LEU A 130 -2.21 18.56 -3.90
C LEU A 130 -0.90 18.62 -3.08
N VAL A 131 -1.05 18.76 -1.78
CA VAL A 131 0.05 18.55 -0.82
C VAL A 131 -0.08 17.14 -0.30
N VAL A 132 0.79 16.24 -0.77
CA VAL A 132 0.78 14.84 -0.33
C VAL A 132 1.10 14.79 1.17
N PRO A 133 0.24 14.14 1.99
CA PRO A 133 0.53 13.98 3.41
C PRO A 133 1.87 13.30 3.65
N ARG A 134 2.47 13.61 4.80
CA ARG A 134 3.75 13.05 5.21
C ARG A 134 3.63 12.37 6.56
N ASP A 135 4.38 11.31 6.72
CA ASP A 135 4.57 10.61 7.98
C ASP A 135 6.06 10.32 8.18
N GLY A 136 6.58 10.59 9.39
CA GLY A 136 8.02 10.52 9.66
C GLY A 136 8.89 11.42 8.75
N GLY A 137 8.30 12.43 8.10
CA GLY A 137 8.98 13.30 7.14
C GLY A 137 8.97 12.80 5.69
N GLU A 138 8.50 11.59 5.42
CA GLU A 138 8.40 10.99 4.08
C GLU A 138 6.96 11.09 3.54
N PRO A 139 6.75 11.25 2.22
CA PRO A 139 5.42 11.21 1.62
C PRO A 139 4.76 9.85 1.79
N ILE A 140 3.50 9.81 2.23
CA ILE A 140 2.77 8.55 2.46
C ILE A 140 2.70 7.66 1.21
N THR A 141 2.71 8.26 0.01
CA THR A 141 2.68 7.51 -1.26
C THR A 141 3.88 6.57 -1.43
N ARG A 142 5.01 6.87 -0.79
CA ARG A 142 6.19 6.00 -0.81
C ARG A 142 5.94 4.67 -0.10
N ARG A 143 5.29 4.73 1.07
CA ARG A 143 4.88 3.55 1.82
C ARG A 143 3.75 2.83 1.10
N MET A 144 2.80 3.58 0.54
CA MET A 144 1.69 3.00 -0.23
C MET A 144 2.16 2.16 -1.44
N ASP A 145 3.25 2.55 -2.11
CA ASP A 145 3.84 1.80 -3.22
C ASP A 145 4.74 0.62 -2.75
N ALA A 146 5.15 0.60 -1.48
CA ALA A 146 6.11 -0.37 -0.97
C ALA A 146 5.49 -1.69 -0.47
N VAL A 147 4.16 -1.77 -0.35
CA VAL A 147 3.45 -2.89 0.29
C VAL A 147 3.34 -4.18 -0.55
N GLY A 148 3.99 -4.23 -1.71
CA GLY A 148 4.00 -5.43 -2.57
C GLY A 148 2.77 -5.59 -3.48
N VAL A 149 1.77 -4.70 -3.42
CA VAL A 149 0.56 -4.75 -4.24
C VAL A 149 0.49 -3.60 -5.23
N ALA A 150 0.32 -3.90 -6.52
CA ALA A 150 0.23 -2.91 -7.58
C ALA A 150 -1.23 -2.41 -7.78
N CYS A 151 -1.68 -1.51 -6.91
CA CYS A 151 -3.08 -1.08 -6.89
C CYS A 151 -3.43 -0.08 -8.01
N VAL A 152 -2.77 1.08 -8.02
CA VAL A 152 -2.92 2.15 -9.02
C VAL A 152 -1.56 2.83 -9.24
N ASP A 153 -1.43 3.63 -10.30
CA ASP A 153 -0.31 4.55 -10.47
C ASP A 153 -0.50 5.79 -9.57
N LEU A 154 0.06 5.75 -8.35
CA LEU A 154 -0.03 6.84 -7.38
C LEU A 154 0.60 8.13 -7.91
N SER A 155 1.69 8.03 -8.67
CA SER A 155 2.35 9.20 -9.26
C SER A 155 1.44 9.95 -10.23
N ARG A 156 0.64 9.21 -10.99
CA ARG A 156 -0.36 9.76 -11.91
C ARG A 156 -1.57 10.29 -11.17
N LEU A 157 -2.03 9.60 -10.12
CA LEU A 157 -3.16 10.05 -9.29
C LEU A 157 -2.84 11.40 -8.64
N VAL A 158 -1.67 11.53 -8.01
CA VAL A 158 -1.20 12.76 -7.37
C VAL A 158 -1.08 13.90 -8.38
N ARG A 159 -0.42 13.67 -9.52
CA ARG A 159 -0.17 14.70 -10.53
C ARG A 159 -1.43 15.28 -11.17
N ARG A 160 -2.52 14.49 -11.23
CA ARG A 160 -3.77 14.90 -11.90
C ARG A 160 -4.76 15.62 -10.98
N THR A 161 -4.49 15.67 -9.68
CA THR A 161 -5.34 16.38 -8.71
C THR A 161 -5.08 17.88 -8.82
#